data_AF-A0A5J4NDP8-F1
#
_entry.id   AF-A0A5J4NDP8-F1
#
_cell.length_a   1.000
_cell.length_b   1.000
_cell.length_c   1.000
_cell.angle_alpha   90.00
_cell.angle_beta   90.00
_cell.angle_gamma   90.00
#
_symmetry.space_group_name_H-M   'P 1'
#
loop_
_entity.id
_entity.type
_entity.pdbx_description
1 polymer ?
#
loop_
_entity_poly.entity_id
_entity_poly.type
_entity_poly.pdbx_seq_one_letter_code
_entity_poly.pdbx_strand_id
1 'polypeptide(L)'
;MVSALSVQCDKLGFCLFSLQRGCVANLSAGFGFSGFDSQGQPEYRFATNIYFLAIEMGSSTKSILDAWNTATTRWLRDCIYDRVPKQYAVWAVFFASAIWHGFHSGFYLAFVSAALLTVAGRICRRYLRPYFLGSPAVHFLYDILTHICAMFCLNYLGVAFLLQKTLPVLRFWR
;
A
#
# COMPACT_ATOMS: atom_id res chain seq x y z
N MET A 1 -7.52 5.43 -7.91
CA MET A 1 -7.54 5.00 -6.49
C MET A 1 -8.63 5.67 -5.63
N VAL A 2 -8.89 6.99 -5.78
CA VAL A 2 -9.89 7.70 -4.94
C VAL A 2 -11.35 7.32 -5.25
N SER A 3 -11.69 7.16 -6.54
CA SER A 3 -13.02 6.74 -7.01
C SER A 3 -13.37 5.27 -6.68
N ALA A 4 -12.38 4.49 -6.24
CA ALA A 4 -12.57 3.11 -5.82
C ALA A 4 -13.16 3.00 -4.40
N LEU A 5 -12.95 4.03 -3.57
CA LEU A 5 -13.39 4.06 -2.18
C LEU A 5 -14.90 4.32 -2.07
N SER A 6 -15.50 5.07 -3.00
CA SER A 6 -16.92 5.42 -2.96
C SER A 6 -17.84 4.26 -3.35
N VAL A 7 -17.42 3.39 -4.27
CA VAL A 7 -18.24 2.26 -4.76
C VAL A 7 -18.23 1.07 -3.78
N GLN A 8 -17.23 0.99 -2.87
CA GLN A 8 -17.13 -0.06 -1.86
C GLN A 8 -18.14 0.10 -0.70
N CYS A 9 -18.81 1.26 -0.58
CA CYS A 9 -19.65 1.64 0.56
C CYS A 9 -20.89 0.75 0.73
N ASP A 10 -21.45 0.20 -0.35
CA ASP A 10 -22.78 -0.41 -0.31
C ASP A 10 -22.80 -1.90 0.05
N LYS A 11 -21.65 -2.60 0.10
CA LYS A 11 -21.60 -4.06 0.29
C LYS A 11 -20.63 -4.56 1.36
N LEU A 12 -19.87 -3.68 2.00
CA LEU A 12 -18.74 -4.06 2.87
C LEU A 12 -18.84 -3.45 4.28
N GLY A 13 -20.04 -3.50 4.88
CA GLY A 13 -20.31 -2.93 6.20
C GLY A 13 -19.39 -3.46 7.31
N PHE A 14 -18.90 -4.70 7.22
CA PHE A 14 -18.05 -5.28 8.28
C PHE A 14 -16.60 -4.78 8.25
N CYS A 15 -16.02 -4.63 7.04
CA CYS A 15 -14.59 -4.37 6.88
C CYS A 15 -14.26 -2.88 7.02
N LEU A 16 -15.10 -2.00 6.47
CA LEU A 16 -15.08 -0.54 6.72
C LEU A 16 -15.30 -0.24 8.21
N PHE A 17 -16.17 -0.99 8.89
CA PHE A 17 -16.44 -0.84 10.32
C PHE A 17 -15.25 -1.25 11.19
N SER A 18 -14.56 -2.36 10.90
CA SER A 18 -13.33 -2.73 11.63
C SER A 18 -12.17 -1.77 11.38
N LEU A 19 -12.04 -1.23 10.16
CA LEU A 19 -11.03 -0.22 9.82
C LEU A 19 -11.25 1.10 10.53
N GLN A 20 -12.49 1.62 10.46
CA GLN A 20 -12.86 2.86 11.13
C GLN A 20 -12.73 2.70 12.64
N ARG A 21 -13.18 1.59 13.23
CA ARG A 21 -13.08 1.36 14.67
C ARG A 21 -11.66 1.14 15.15
N GLY A 22 -10.80 0.46 14.38
CA GLY A 22 -9.38 0.30 14.73
C GLY A 22 -8.63 1.63 14.70
N CYS A 23 -8.86 2.45 13.65
CA CYS A 23 -8.26 3.79 13.57
C CYS A 23 -8.80 4.70 14.67
N VAL A 24 -10.12 4.73 14.88
CA VAL A 24 -10.75 5.53 15.93
C VAL A 24 -10.30 5.05 17.31
N ALA A 25 -10.23 3.75 17.60
CA ALA A 25 -9.75 3.23 18.87
C ALA A 25 -8.28 3.59 19.13
N ASN A 26 -7.41 3.52 18.11
CA ASN A 26 -6.02 3.93 18.22
C ASN A 26 -5.88 5.45 18.45
N LEU A 27 -6.69 6.27 17.77
CA LEU A 27 -6.75 7.71 18.03
C LEU A 27 -7.27 8.01 19.44
N SER A 28 -8.37 7.38 19.85
CA SER A 28 -8.99 7.54 21.17
C SER A 28 -8.10 7.06 22.31
N ALA A 29 -7.26 6.05 22.08
CA ALA A 29 -6.28 5.56 23.04
C ALA A 29 -5.00 6.42 23.09
N GLY A 30 -4.91 7.51 22.33
CA GLY A 30 -3.76 8.43 22.34
C GLY A 30 -2.57 7.98 21.50
N PHE A 31 -2.64 6.84 20.80
CA PHE A 31 -1.55 6.35 19.93
C PHE A 31 -1.34 7.22 18.67
N GLY A 32 -2.23 8.19 18.42
CA GLY A 32 -2.07 9.17 17.34
C GLY A 32 -1.05 10.29 17.64
N PHE A 33 -0.78 10.56 18.92
CA PHE A 33 0.10 11.64 19.37
C PHE A 33 1.57 11.24 19.24
N SER A 34 2.38 12.02 18.52
CA SER A 34 3.82 11.75 18.34
C SER A 34 4.74 12.63 19.18
N GLY A 35 4.20 13.65 19.87
CA GLY A 35 4.98 14.57 20.69
C GLY A 35 4.63 16.03 20.41
N PHE A 36 5.51 16.94 20.82
CA PHE A 36 5.42 18.36 20.51
C PHE A 36 6.44 18.71 19.43
N ASP A 37 6.06 19.59 18.50
CA ASP A 37 6.99 20.13 17.53
C ASP A 37 7.96 21.14 18.17
N SER A 38 8.89 21.68 17.35
CA SER A 38 9.84 22.70 17.79
C SER A 38 9.21 24.03 18.20
N GLN A 39 7.90 24.21 17.97
CA GLN A 39 7.09 25.38 18.30
C GLN A 39 6.15 25.11 19.49
N GLY A 40 6.29 23.94 20.14
CA GLY A 40 5.48 23.54 21.28
C GLY A 40 4.04 23.14 20.94
N GLN A 41 3.70 22.94 19.67
CA GLN A 41 2.37 22.50 19.24
C GLN A 41 2.27 20.97 19.26
N PRO A 42 1.11 20.41 19.68
CA PRO A 42 0.91 18.97 19.72
C PRO A 42 0.86 18.38 18.31
N GLU A 43 1.72 17.40 18.06
CA GLU A 43 1.87 16.77 16.75
C GLU A 43 1.27 15.36 16.74
N TYR A 44 0.51 15.05 15.69
CA TYR A 44 -0.22 13.79 15.56
C TYR A 44 0.24 12.98 14.33
N ARG A 45 1.55 12.82 14.14
CA ARG A 45 2.09 12.10 12.96
C ARG A 45 1.60 10.67 12.85
N PHE A 46 1.27 10.03 13.97
CA PHE A 46 0.82 8.63 13.95
C PHE A 46 -0.65 8.49 13.55
N ALA A 47 -1.45 9.55 13.69
CA ALA A 47 -2.84 9.60 13.23
C ALA A 47 -2.95 9.78 11.70
N THR A 48 -1.90 10.26 11.03
CA THR A 48 -1.89 10.39 9.57
C THR A 48 -1.81 9.03 8.90
N ASN A 49 -2.87 8.65 8.19
CA ASN A 49 -2.94 7.36 7.51
C ASN A 49 -2.51 7.43 6.04
N ILE A 50 -2.71 8.57 5.39
CA ILE A 50 -2.48 8.76 3.95
C ILE A 50 -1.57 9.98 3.75
N TYR A 51 -0.46 9.79 3.05
CA TYR A 51 0.40 10.89 2.61
C TYR A 51 0.19 11.15 1.11
N PHE A 52 -0.68 12.09 0.78
CA PHE A 52 -1.12 12.34 -0.60
C PHE A 52 0.04 12.56 -1.58
N LEU A 53 0.96 13.48 -1.28
CA LEU A 53 2.11 13.78 -2.15
C LEU A 53 3.06 12.58 -2.31
N ALA A 54 3.23 11.76 -1.27
CA ALA A 54 4.11 10.59 -1.34
C ALA A 54 3.47 9.43 -2.14
N ILE A 55 2.14 9.38 -2.19
CA ILE A 55 1.40 8.49 -3.09
C ILE A 55 1.56 8.99 -4.52
N GLU A 56 1.17 10.25 -4.80
CA GLU A 56 1.16 10.83 -6.14
C GLU A 56 2.56 11.02 -6.75
N MET A 57 3.63 11.11 -5.96
CA MET A 57 5.01 11.26 -6.48
C MET A 57 5.91 10.07 -6.15
N GLY A 58 5.35 8.96 -5.67
CA GLY A 58 6.15 7.80 -5.27
C GLY A 58 6.82 7.13 -6.47
N SER A 59 8.16 7.09 -6.51
CA SER A 59 8.92 6.50 -7.63
C SER A 59 8.99 4.96 -7.59
N SER A 60 8.35 4.32 -6.61
CA SER A 60 8.28 2.87 -6.52
C SER A 60 6.96 2.39 -5.94
N THR A 61 6.51 1.21 -6.37
CA THR A 61 5.33 0.52 -5.84
C THR A 61 5.37 0.41 -4.32
N LYS A 62 6.54 0.07 -3.75
CA LYS A 62 6.72 -0.01 -2.29
C LYS A 62 6.49 1.35 -1.63
N SER A 63 7.07 2.42 -2.18
CA SER A 63 6.92 3.76 -1.61
C SER A 63 5.46 4.23 -1.64
N ILE A 64 4.75 3.95 -2.73
CA ILE A 64 3.33 4.29 -2.88
C ILE A 64 2.50 3.50 -1.85
N LEU A 65 2.74 2.19 -1.71
CA LEU A 65 2.04 1.35 -0.73
C LEU A 65 2.39 1.69 0.72
N ASP A 66 3.62 2.12 1.01
CA ASP A 66 4.01 2.54 2.37
C ASP A 66 3.33 3.87 2.76
N ALA A 67 3.05 4.74 1.78
CA ALA A 67 2.37 6.03 1.97
C ALA A 67 0.83 5.91 2.01
N TRP A 68 0.29 4.82 1.46
CA TRP A 68 -1.14 4.52 1.45
C TRP A 68 -1.47 3.55 2.60
N ASN A 69 -2.25 4.02 3.57
CA ASN A 69 -2.65 3.26 4.75
C ASN A 69 -1.48 2.94 5.71
N THR A 70 -0.73 3.98 6.07
CA THR A 70 0.46 3.92 6.91
C THR A 70 0.22 3.21 8.25
N ALA A 71 -0.94 3.40 8.88
CA ALA A 71 -1.27 2.76 10.15
C ALA A 71 -1.35 1.23 10.00
N THR A 72 -2.00 0.75 8.94
CA THR A 72 -2.10 -0.69 8.65
C THR A 72 -0.75 -1.26 8.24
N THR A 73 0.05 -0.52 7.47
CA THR A 73 1.41 -0.94 7.10
C THR A 73 2.32 -1.08 8.32
N ARG A 74 2.22 -0.19 9.32
CA ARG A 74 2.91 -0.34 10.62
C ARG A 74 2.43 -1.58 11.37
N TRP A 75 1.12 -1.75 11.51
CA TRP A 75 0.54 -2.92 12.17
C TRP A 75 0.99 -4.25 11.53
N LEU A 76 0.93 -4.35 10.19
CA LEU A 76 1.41 -5.52 9.45
C LEU A 76 2.92 -5.74 9.62
N ARG A 77 3.70 -4.66 9.73
CA ARG A 77 5.14 -4.76 9.99
C ARG A 77 5.41 -5.38 11.36
N ASP A 78 4.83 -4.78 12.40
CA ASP A 78 5.09 -5.15 13.79
C ASP A 78 4.51 -6.53 14.14
N CYS A 79 3.34 -6.88 13.58
CA CYS A 79 2.67 -8.13 13.87
C CYS A 79 3.16 -9.31 13.03
N ILE A 80 3.67 -9.07 11.82
CA ILE A 80 3.92 -10.14 10.84
C ILE A 80 5.33 -10.03 10.25
N TYR A 81 5.65 -8.91 9.61
CA TYR A 81 6.92 -8.79 8.86
C TYR A 81 8.17 -9.01 9.72
N ASP A 82 8.14 -8.55 10.97
CA ASP A 82 9.28 -8.70 11.89
C ASP A 82 9.26 -10.02 12.67
N ARG A 83 8.13 -10.74 12.69
CA ARG A 83 7.99 -12.03 13.38
C ARG A 83 8.21 -13.25 12.49
N VAL A 84 8.27 -13.05 11.17
CA VAL A 84 8.43 -14.11 10.17
C VAL A 84 9.85 -14.04 9.56
N PRO A 85 10.47 -15.18 9.19
CA PRO A 85 11.74 -15.17 8.46
C PRO A 85 11.70 -14.27 7.23
N LYS A 86 12.74 -13.45 7.03
CA LYS A 86 12.75 -12.37 6.00
C LYS A 86 12.50 -12.86 4.57
N GLN A 87 12.79 -14.13 4.28
CA GLN A 87 12.50 -14.78 3.00
C GLN A 87 10.99 -14.90 2.70
N TYR A 88 10.15 -15.08 3.72
CA TYR A 88 8.69 -15.24 3.58
C TYR A 88 7.92 -13.99 4.01
N ALA A 89 8.60 -13.00 4.59
CA ALA A 89 7.95 -11.85 5.23
C ALA A 89 7.03 -11.05 4.27
N VAL A 90 7.42 -10.86 3.01
CA VAL A 90 6.58 -10.15 2.02
C VAL A 90 5.30 -10.95 1.73
N TRP A 91 5.43 -12.24 1.47
CA TRP A 91 4.30 -13.12 1.19
C TRP A 91 3.35 -13.24 2.40
N ALA A 92 3.91 -13.37 3.60
CA ALA A 92 3.13 -13.45 4.84
C ALA A 92 2.31 -12.16 5.08
N VAL A 93 2.90 -10.99 4.85
CA VAL A 93 2.21 -9.70 4.96
C VAL A 93 1.06 -9.59 3.96
N PHE A 94 1.30 -9.91 2.69
CA PHE A 94 0.25 -9.83 1.66
C PHE A 94 -0.85 -10.87 1.86
N PHE A 95 -0.50 -12.07 2.34
CA PHE A 95 -1.47 -13.10 2.67
C PHE A 95 -2.36 -12.70 3.86
N ALA A 96 -1.77 -12.18 4.93
CA ALA A 96 -2.53 -11.68 6.06
C ALA A 96 -3.39 -10.46 5.69
N SER A 97 -2.88 -9.59 4.81
CA SER A 97 -3.68 -8.49 4.24
C SER A 97 -4.89 -9.02 3.46
N ALA A 98 -4.72 -10.07 2.65
CA ALA A 98 -5.84 -10.71 1.94
C ALA A 98 -6.90 -11.26 2.90
N ILE A 99 -6.49 -11.97 3.96
CA ILE A 99 -7.41 -12.48 4.99
C ILE A 99 -8.14 -11.33 5.69
N TRP A 100 -7.41 -10.26 6.01
CA TRP A 100 -7.97 -9.08 6.67
C TRP A 100 -9.02 -8.35 5.81
N HIS A 101 -8.85 -8.34 4.49
CA HIS A 101 -9.85 -7.83 3.55
C HIS A 101 -11.06 -8.77 3.32
N GLY A 102 -10.96 -10.03 3.74
CA GLY A 102 -12.05 -11.02 3.73
C GLY A 102 -11.93 -12.09 2.65
N PHE A 103 -12.85 -13.05 2.68
CA PHE A 103 -12.81 -14.27 1.85
C PHE A 103 -13.39 -14.08 0.43
N HIS A 104 -13.10 -12.94 -0.21
CA HIS A 104 -13.51 -12.71 -1.60
C HIS A 104 -12.39 -13.10 -2.56
N SER A 105 -12.72 -13.96 -3.53
CA SER A 105 -11.78 -14.51 -4.52
C SER A 105 -10.92 -13.46 -5.26
N GLY A 106 -11.44 -12.27 -5.52
CA GLY A 106 -10.71 -11.18 -6.18
C GLY A 106 -9.62 -10.52 -5.32
N PHE A 107 -9.75 -10.53 -3.99
CA PHE A 107 -8.71 -10.00 -3.10
C PHE A 107 -7.44 -10.83 -3.20
N TYR A 108 -7.56 -12.15 -3.22
CA TYR A 108 -6.40 -13.04 -3.37
C TYR A 108 -5.63 -12.76 -4.66
N LEU A 109 -6.34 -12.52 -5.77
CA LEU A 109 -5.70 -12.12 -7.04
C LEU A 109 -5.00 -10.77 -6.92
N ALA A 110 -5.63 -9.77 -6.29
CA ALA A 110 -5.03 -8.46 -6.09
C ALA A 110 -3.75 -8.54 -5.23
N PHE A 111 -3.79 -9.28 -4.11
CA PHE A 111 -2.68 -9.38 -3.17
C PHE A 111 -1.52 -10.22 -3.67
N VAL A 112 -1.80 -11.33 -4.38
CA VAL A 112 -0.75 -12.11 -5.04
C VAL A 112 -0.06 -11.27 -6.11
N SER A 113 -0.81 -10.57 -6.96
CA SER A 113 -0.24 -9.70 -7.98
C SER A 113 0.54 -8.51 -7.38
N ALA A 114 0.04 -7.92 -6.29
CA ALA A 114 0.75 -6.85 -5.57
C ALA A 114 2.04 -7.35 -4.91
N ALA A 115 2.05 -8.57 -4.37
CA ALA A 115 3.24 -9.22 -3.83
C ALA A 115 4.30 -9.43 -4.93
N LEU A 116 3.89 -9.99 -6.06
CA LEU A 116 4.75 -10.19 -7.23
C LEU A 116 5.32 -8.86 -7.74
N LEU A 117 4.48 -7.84 -7.90
CA LEU A 117 4.91 -6.49 -8.33
C LEU A 117 5.91 -5.89 -7.33
N THR A 118 5.70 -6.07 -6.03
CA THR A 118 6.59 -5.55 -4.99
C THR A 118 7.96 -6.25 -5.01
N VAL A 119 7.98 -7.58 -5.20
CA VAL A 119 9.22 -8.36 -5.31
C VAL A 119 9.96 -8.01 -6.60
N ALA A 120 9.25 -8.00 -7.74
CA ALA A 120 9.81 -7.61 -9.04
C ALA A 120 10.36 -6.19 -9.01
N GLY A 121 9.60 -5.21 -8.49
CA GLY A 121 10.05 -3.83 -8.35
C GLY A 121 11.29 -3.67 -7.48
N ARG A 122 11.43 -4.47 -6.40
CA ARG A 122 12.64 -4.49 -5.56
C ARG A 122 13.85 -5.02 -6.31
N ILE A 123 13.69 -6.09 -7.08
CA ILE A 123 14.75 -6.68 -7.91
C ILE A 123 15.16 -5.69 -9.01
N CYS A 124 14.18 -5.16 -9.77
CA CYS A 124 14.43 -4.17 -10.82
C CYS A 124 15.17 -2.95 -10.28
N ARG A 125 14.78 -2.39 -9.13
CA ARG A 125 15.52 -1.27 -8.53
C ARG A 125 16.94 -1.65 -8.09
N ARG A 126 17.14 -2.84 -7.56
CA ARG A 126 18.47 -3.29 -7.12
C ARG A 126 19.45 -3.38 -8.30
N TYR A 127 19.01 -3.86 -9.46
CA TYR A 127 19.87 -4.06 -10.62
C TYR A 127 19.90 -2.87 -11.58
N LEU A 128 18.76 -2.22 -11.83
CA LEU A 128 18.67 -1.16 -12.85
C LEU A 128 19.07 0.21 -12.32
N ARG A 129 18.66 0.57 -11.08
CA ARG A 129 18.89 1.93 -10.54
C ARG A 129 20.35 2.37 -10.57
N PRO A 130 21.36 1.52 -10.25
CA PRO A 130 22.76 1.92 -10.26
C PRO A 130 23.24 2.53 -11.60
N TYR A 131 22.71 2.08 -12.73
CA TYR A 131 23.09 2.58 -14.05
C TYR A 131 22.59 3.99 -14.35
N PHE A 132 21.55 4.45 -13.64
CA PHE A 132 20.90 5.75 -13.87
C PHE A 132 21.31 6.81 -12.85
N LEU A 133 22.25 6.51 -11.94
CA LEU A 133 22.73 7.45 -10.90
C LEU A 133 23.85 8.40 -11.40
N GLY A 134 24.39 8.18 -12.60
CA GLY A 134 25.57 8.90 -13.09
C GLY A 134 25.31 10.37 -13.51
N SER A 135 24.07 10.75 -13.83
CA SER A 135 23.72 12.12 -14.22
C SER A 135 22.39 12.54 -13.58
N PRO A 136 22.27 13.77 -13.03
CA PRO A 136 21.03 14.25 -12.41
C PRO A 136 19.81 14.21 -13.35
N ALA A 137 20.00 14.54 -14.64
CA ALA A 137 18.92 14.52 -15.62
C ALA A 137 18.43 13.09 -15.91
N VAL A 138 19.36 12.14 -16.00
CA VAL A 138 19.06 10.72 -16.24
C VAL A 138 18.37 10.10 -15.02
N HIS A 139 18.80 10.46 -13.81
CA HIS A 139 18.14 10.03 -12.57
C HIS A 139 16.71 10.57 -12.47
N PHE A 140 16.50 11.85 -12.80
CA PHE A 140 15.17 12.45 -12.81
C PHE A 140 14.24 11.77 -13.82
N LEU A 141 14.72 11.51 -15.04
CA LEU A 141 13.95 10.78 -16.04
C LEU A 141 13.60 9.36 -15.57
N TYR A 142 14.56 8.66 -14.96
CA TYR A 142 14.33 7.35 -14.35
C TYR A 142 13.24 7.40 -13.28
N ASP A 143 13.26 8.39 -12.39
CA ASP A 143 12.25 8.53 -11.33
C ASP A 143 10.85 8.79 -11.92
N ILE A 144 10.72 9.62 -12.96
CA ILE A 144 9.44 9.84 -13.67
C ILE A 144 8.94 8.54 -14.31
N LEU A 145 9.79 7.85 -15.08
CA LEU A 145 9.41 6.62 -15.77
C LEU A 145 9.01 5.52 -14.80
N THR A 146 9.78 5.34 -13.72
CA THR A 146 9.47 4.34 -12.70
C THR A 146 8.23 4.70 -11.89
N HIS A 147 7.97 6.00 -11.68
CA HIS A 147 6.72 6.47 -11.08
C HIS A 147 5.50 6.14 -11.96
N ILE A 148 5.51 6.54 -13.23
CA ILE A 148 4.41 6.30 -14.17
C ILE A 148 4.14 4.79 -14.28
N CYS A 149 5.19 3.98 -14.41
CA CYS A 149 5.08 2.53 -14.47
C CYS A 149 4.48 1.95 -13.18
N ALA A 150 4.98 2.36 -12.00
CA ALA A 150 4.46 1.89 -10.72
C ALA A 150 2.99 2.26 -10.51
N MET A 151 2.60 3.49 -10.87
CA MET A 151 1.21 3.95 -10.80
C MET A 151 0.31 3.18 -11.75
N PHE A 152 0.73 2.98 -12.99
CA PHE A 152 -0.04 2.21 -13.97
C PHE A 152 -0.26 0.77 -13.48
N CYS A 153 0.80 0.08 -13.07
CA CYS A 153 0.71 -1.29 -12.55
C CYS A 153 -0.19 -1.37 -11.30
N LEU A 154 -0.05 -0.45 -10.35
CA LEU A 154 -0.89 -0.45 -9.14
C LEU A 154 -2.36 -0.19 -9.46
N ASN A 155 -2.67 0.74 -10.37
CA ASN A 155 -4.06 1.01 -10.75
C ASN A 155 -4.66 -0.16 -11.53
N TYR A 156 -3.92 -0.77 -12.46
CA TYR A 156 -4.36 -1.94 -13.23
C TYR A 156 -4.64 -3.14 -12.33
N LEU A 157 -3.74 -3.43 -11.39
CA LEU A 157 -3.93 -4.52 -10.41
C LEU A 157 -5.01 -4.17 -9.38
N GLY A 158 -5.18 -2.89 -9.05
CA GLY A 158 -6.22 -2.39 -8.15
C GLY A 158 -7.64 -2.66 -8.65
N VAL A 159 -7.84 -2.92 -9.95
CA VAL A 159 -9.13 -3.35 -10.48
C VAL A 159 -9.59 -4.68 -9.89
N ALA A 160 -8.66 -5.58 -9.54
CA ALA A 160 -9.01 -6.82 -8.85
C ALA A 160 -9.59 -6.58 -7.45
N PHE A 161 -9.06 -5.57 -6.75
CA PHE A 161 -9.54 -5.15 -5.45
C PHE A 161 -10.96 -4.56 -5.53
N LEU A 162 -11.28 -3.90 -6.65
CA LEU A 162 -12.59 -3.30 -6.92
C LEU A 162 -13.67 -4.32 -7.28
N LEU A 163 -13.36 -5.24 -8.20
CA LEU A 163 -14.35 -6.16 -8.75
C LEU A 163 -14.71 -7.31 -7.80
N GLN A 164 -13.86 -7.61 -6.81
CA GLN A 164 -14.02 -8.60 -5.72
C GLN A 164 -14.22 -10.07 -6.15
N LYS A 165 -14.68 -10.34 -7.37
CA LYS A 165 -14.92 -11.68 -7.93
C LYS A 165 -13.89 -12.00 -9.01
N THR A 166 -13.37 -13.23 -9.01
CA THR A 166 -12.37 -13.67 -9.98
C THR A 166 -12.80 -13.56 -11.44
N LEU A 167 -14.02 -13.95 -11.79
CA LEU A 167 -14.44 -14.01 -13.20
C LEU A 167 -14.47 -12.62 -13.89
N PRO A 168 -15.06 -11.56 -13.30
CA PRO A 168 -14.95 -10.21 -13.83
C PRO A 168 -13.51 -9.70 -13.94
N VAL A 169 -12.66 -10.03 -12.96
CA VAL A 169 -11.24 -9.63 -12.95
C VAL A 169 -10.49 -10.25 -14.12
N LEU A 170 -10.63 -11.56 -14.31
CA LEU A 170 -9.97 -12.27 -15.40
C LEU A 170 -10.47 -11.82 -16.77
N ARG A 171 -11.74 -11.40 -16.89
CA ARG A 171 -12.25 -10.80 -18.13
C ARG A 171 -11.64 -9.43 -18.42
N PHE A 172 -11.37 -8.64 -17.38
CA PHE A 172 -10.72 -7.34 -17.53
C PHE A 172 -9.21 -7.47 -17.80
N TRP A 173 -8.57 -8.52 -17.28
CA TRP A 173 -7.16 -8.80 -17.48
C TRP A 173 -6.81 -9.58 -18.75
N ARG A 174 -7.80 -9.89 -19.59
CA ARG A 174 -7.63 -10.57 -20.88
C ARG A 174 -7.60 -9.56 -22.01
#